data_AF-A0A5C1A400-F1
#
_entry.id   AF-A0A5C1A400-F1
#
_cell.length_a   1.000
_cell.length_b   1.000
_cell.length_c   1.000
_cell.angle_alpha   90.00
_cell.angle_beta   90.00
_cell.angle_gamma   90.00
#
_symmetry.space_group_name_H-M   'P 1'
#
loop_
_entity.id
_entity.type
_entity.pdbx_description
1 polymer ?
#
loop_
_entity_poly.entity_id
_entity_poly.type
_entity_poly.pdbx_seq_one_letter_code
_entity_poly.pdbx_strand_id
1 'polypeptide(L)'
;MNRFYWYAGLLLVSLFVVGCGPMSRPIPERLNDVDQKSVNEAWNRALTPVGKHDRQTWLDVFVTAYAHEVGVDRLTFRSEKDLATGKVVMEVFFERAKPADDRFVVTVYDAAGKVVRTEKYNRDEVTRAVEELHPKGNPPPAGVEKRMQRVQEIMPKNEPK
;
A
#
# COMPACT_ATOMS: atom_id res chain seq x y z
N MET A 1 5.97 56.05 -4.39
CA MET A 1 5.99 54.72 -3.73
C MET A 1 5.71 53.67 -4.79
N ASN A 2 6.72 52.90 -5.18
CA ASN A 2 6.77 52.19 -6.47
C ASN A 2 5.90 50.94 -6.50
N ARG A 3 4.89 50.91 -7.39
CA ARG A 3 4.03 49.75 -7.70
C ARG A 3 4.82 48.47 -8.02
N PHE A 4 6.07 48.61 -8.46
CA PHE A 4 6.99 47.51 -8.76
C PHE A 4 7.29 46.62 -7.54
N TYR A 5 7.42 47.20 -6.34
CA TYR A 5 7.70 46.44 -5.11
C TYR A 5 6.49 45.61 -4.66
N TRP A 6 5.28 46.03 -5.03
CA TRP A 6 4.04 45.30 -4.72
C TRP A 6 3.93 43.99 -5.52
N TYR A 7 4.26 44.01 -6.80
CA TYR A 7 4.23 42.81 -7.64
C TYR A 7 5.37 41.85 -7.30
N ALA A 8 6.56 42.35 -6.96
CA ALA A 8 7.68 41.52 -6.51
C ALA A 8 7.38 40.82 -5.17
N GLY A 9 6.71 41.49 -4.23
CA GLY A 9 6.28 40.90 -2.96
C GLY A 9 5.23 39.80 -3.13
N LEU A 10 4.24 40.00 -4.03
CA LEU A 10 3.19 39.02 -4.31
C LEU A 10 3.73 37.74 -4.97
N LEU A 11 4.71 37.87 -5.86
CA LEU A 11 5.33 36.72 -6.53
C LEU A 11 6.18 35.86 -5.58
N LEU A 12 6.84 36.49 -4.59
CA LEU A 12 7.66 35.78 -3.59
C LEU A 12 6.81 34.96 -2.61
N VAL A 13 5.61 35.45 -2.26
CA VAL A 13 4.67 34.75 -1.37
C VAL A 13 4.04 33.53 -2.05
N SER A 14 3.80 33.59 -3.36
CA SER A 14 3.24 32.44 -4.11
C SER A 14 4.18 31.23 -4.19
N LEU A 15 5.49 31.40 -4.00
CA LEU A 15 6.46 30.30 -4.01
C LEU A 15 6.44 29.46 -2.73
N PHE A 16 5.90 29.97 -1.62
CA PHE A 16 5.79 29.22 -0.35
C PHE A 16 4.55 28.32 -0.25
N VAL A 17 3.58 28.44 -1.17
CA VAL A 17 2.31 27.69 -1.10
C VAL A 17 2.35 26.41 -1.94
N VAL A 18 3.39 26.19 -2.74
CA VAL A 18 3.51 25.01 -3.63
C VAL A 18 4.42 23.90 -3.07
N GLY A 19 4.98 24.09 -1.87
CA GLY A 19 5.77 23.08 -1.17
C GLY A 19 4.85 22.17 -0.35
N CYS A 20 4.94 20.86 -0.59
CA CYS A 20 4.34 19.74 0.16
C CYS A 20 3.37 20.16 1.27
N GLY A 21 2.06 20.00 1.02
CA GLY A 21 1.04 20.13 2.05
C GLY A 21 1.46 19.39 3.32
N PRO A 22 1.10 19.91 4.51
CA PRO A 22 1.61 19.39 5.77
C PRO A 22 1.39 17.88 5.82
N MET A 23 2.47 17.10 5.99
CA MET A 23 2.38 15.72 6.44
C MET A 23 1.74 15.77 7.82
N SER A 24 0.41 15.85 7.86
CA SER A 24 -0.39 16.07 9.06
C SER A 24 -0.52 14.81 9.90
N ARG A 25 0.16 13.73 9.51
CA ARG A 25 0.30 12.52 10.30
C ARG A 25 1.77 12.36 10.63
N PRO A 26 2.12 12.28 11.93
CA PRO A 26 3.48 11.95 12.31
C PRO A 26 3.86 10.63 11.64
N ILE A 27 5.15 10.50 11.29
CA ILE A 27 5.71 9.21 10.88
C ILE A 27 5.31 8.20 11.97
N PRO A 28 4.72 7.05 11.59
CA PRO A 28 4.26 6.08 12.58
C PRO A 28 5.42 5.71 13.50
N GLU A 29 5.12 5.64 14.80
CA GLU A 29 6.11 5.28 15.80
C GLU A 29 6.69 3.90 15.45
N ARG A 30 8.01 3.76 15.61
CA ARG A 30 8.67 2.49 15.33
C ARG A 30 8.15 1.45 16.32
N LEU A 31 7.74 0.29 15.80
CA LEU A 31 7.32 -0.82 16.64
C LEU A 31 8.45 -1.23 17.60
N ASN A 32 8.10 -1.50 18.86
CA ASN A 32 9.00 -2.16 19.80
C ASN A 32 9.23 -3.62 19.37
N ASP A 33 10.20 -4.30 19.98
CA ASP A 33 10.60 -5.65 19.59
C ASP A 33 9.46 -6.68 19.69
N VAL A 34 8.56 -6.52 20.67
CA VAL A 34 7.42 -7.42 20.87
C VAL A 34 6.42 -7.26 19.72
N ASP A 35 6.04 -6.03 19.40
CA ASP A 35 5.10 -5.74 18.32
C ASP A 35 5.73 -6.09 16.95
N GLN A 36 7.03 -5.84 16.78
CA GLN A 36 7.78 -6.21 15.58
C GLN A 36 7.83 -7.72 15.37
N LYS A 37 7.98 -8.51 16.43
CA LYS A 37 7.93 -9.98 16.37
C LYS A 37 6.56 -10.48 15.93
N SER A 38 5.47 -9.91 16.47
CA SER A 38 4.10 -10.24 16.05
C SER A 38 3.88 -10.00 14.55
N VAL A 39 4.37 -8.87 14.03
CA VAL A 39 4.34 -8.57 12.59
C VAL A 39 5.14 -9.59 11.78
N ASN A 40 6.34 -9.97 12.24
CA ASN A 40 7.16 -10.98 11.55
C ASN A 40 6.47 -12.35 11.50
N GLU A 41 5.83 -12.77 12.59
CA GLU A 41 5.08 -14.02 12.65
C GLU A 41 3.84 -14.00 11.75
N ALA A 42 3.13 -12.86 11.67
CA ALA A 42 2.03 -12.69 10.72
C ALA A 42 2.51 -12.88 9.27
N TRP A 43 3.61 -12.22 8.89
CA TRP A 43 4.22 -12.39 7.57
C TRP A 43 4.66 -13.83 7.29
N ASN A 44 5.32 -14.49 8.24
CA ASN A 44 5.75 -15.88 8.09
C ASN A 44 4.55 -16.83 7.87
N ARG A 45 3.44 -16.64 8.61
CA ARG A 45 2.22 -17.43 8.47
C ARG A 45 1.48 -17.18 7.16
N ALA A 46 1.52 -15.95 6.65
CA ALA A 46 0.94 -15.60 5.36
C ALA A 46 1.71 -16.25 4.21
N LEU A 47 3.04 -16.27 4.28
CA LEU A 47 3.89 -16.65 3.16
C LEU A 47 4.29 -18.12 3.13
N THR A 48 3.95 -18.90 4.16
CA THR A 48 4.32 -20.31 4.29
C THR A 48 3.08 -21.23 4.37
N PRO A 49 2.96 -22.24 3.51
CA PRO A 49 3.83 -22.56 2.36
C PRO A 49 3.67 -21.57 1.20
N VAL A 50 4.71 -21.46 0.36
CA VAL A 50 4.66 -20.65 -0.87
C VAL A 50 3.54 -21.18 -1.77
N GLY A 51 2.54 -20.35 -2.03
CA GLY A 51 1.33 -20.75 -2.79
C GLY A 51 0.07 -20.94 -1.94
N LYS A 52 0.16 -20.84 -0.60
CA LYS A 52 -0.99 -20.92 0.32
C LYS A 52 -2.14 -19.96 -0.04
N HIS A 53 -1.79 -18.74 -0.46
CA HIS A 53 -2.76 -17.73 -0.86
C HIS A 53 -2.88 -17.65 -2.38
N ASP A 54 -4.13 -17.70 -2.84
CA ASP A 54 -4.50 -17.49 -4.23
C ASP A 54 -4.29 -16.02 -4.64
N ARG A 55 -4.42 -15.78 -5.94
CA ARG A 55 -4.21 -14.45 -6.52
C ARG A 55 -5.16 -13.40 -5.96
N GLN A 56 -6.42 -13.76 -5.71
CA GLN A 56 -7.45 -12.84 -5.22
C GLN A 56 -7.19 -12.41 -3.78
N THR A 57 -6.74 -13.34 -2.93
CA THR A 57 -6.40 -13.05 -1.53
C THR A 57 -5.27 -12.02 -1.44
N TRP A 58 -4.26 -12.11 -2.31
CA TRP A 58 -3.18 -11.12 -2.38
C TRP A 58 -3.66 -9.74 -2.82
N LEU A 59 -4.55 -9.70 -3.81
CA LEU A 59 -5.15 -8.46 -4.31
C LEU A 59 -5.94 -7.75 -3.19
N ASP A 60 -6.70 -8.50 -2.41
CA ASP A 60 -7.50 -7.98 -1.30
C ASP A 60 -6.62 -7.34 -0.19
N VAL A 61 -5.43 -7.89 0.05
CA VAL A 61 -4.45 -7.33 1.01
C VAL A 61 -3.90 -5.98 0.54
N PHE A 62 -3.57 -5.86 -0.76
CA PHE A 62 -3.09 -4.59 -1.32
C PHE A 62 -4.11 -3.47 -1.23
N VAL A 63 -5.36 -3.80 -1.56
CA VAL A 63 -6.50 -2.89 -1.49
C VAL A 63 -6.68 -2.36 -0.07
N THR A 64 -6.68 -3.27 0.91
CA THR A 64 -6.86 -2.91 2.32
C THR A 64 -5.74 -2.04 2.87
N ALA A 65 -4.54 -2.07 2.27
CA ALA A 65 -3.42 -1.23 2.66
C ALA A 65 -3.56 0.25 2.23
N TYR A 66 -4.62 0.62 1.47
CA TYR A 66 -4.95 2.00 1.08
C TYR A 66 -3.81 2.80 0.42
N ALA A 67 -2.83 2.12 -0.19
CA ALA A 67 -1.57 2.76 -0.53
C ALA A 67 -1.62 3.79 -1.68
N HIS A 68 -2.71 3.91 -2.45
CA HIS A 68 -2.63 4.54 -3.78
C HIS A 68 -3.62 5.68 -4.11
N GLU A 69 -4.70 5.93 -3.35
CA GLU A 69 -5.87 6.55 -4.00
C GLU A 69 -6.19 8.04 -3.78
N VAL A 70 -5.62 8.77 -2.81
CA VAL A 70 -6.12 10.15 -2.57
C VAL A 70 -5.04 11.22 -2.66
N GLY A 71 -5.15 12.04 -3.72
CA GLY A 71 -4.43 13.31 -3.84
C GLY A 71 -3.06 13.26 -4.51
N VAL A 72 -2.53 12.07 -4.83
CA VAL A 72 -1.21 11.92 -5.47
C VAL A 72 -1.31 11.87 -6.99
N ASP A 73 -0.41 12.57 -7.69
CA ASP A 73 -0.32 12.52 -9.16
C ASP A 73 0.59 11.38 -9.63
N ARG A 74 1.64 11.08 -8.86
CA ARG A 74 2.54 9.94 -9.06
C ARG A 74 2.94 9.35 -7.71
N LEU A 75 2.92 8.03 -7.60
CA LEU A 75 3.44 7.29 -6.45
C LEU A 75 4.36 6.18 -6.95
N THR A 76 5.57 6.16 -6.42
CA THR A 76 6.45 5.00 -6.49
C THR A 76 6.71 4.56 -5.07
N PHE A 77 6.28 3.36 -4.72
CA PHE A 77 6.48 2.78 -3.41
C PHE A 77 7.16 1.43 -3.57
N ARG A 78 8.19 1.20 -2.76
CA ARG A 78 8.87 -0.08 -2.66
C ARG A 78 9.00 -0.43 -1.20
N SER A 79 8.44 -1.58 -0.82
CA SER A 79 8.56 -2.15 0.50
C SER A 79 9.31 -3.45 0.42
N GLU A 80 10.30 -3.61 1.28
CA GLU A 80 11.06 -4.85 1.42
C GLU A 80 10.90 -5.39 2.82
N LYS A 81 10.74 -6.71 2.92
CA LYS A 81 10.65 -7.42 4.18
C LYS A 81 11.54 -8.65 4.16
N ASP A 82 12.57 -8.64 4.98
CA ASP A 82 13.36 -9.83 5.26
C ASP A 82 12.62 -10.75 6.23
N LEU A 83 12.64 -12.04 5.92
CA LEU A 83 12.01 -13.13 6.66
C LEU A 83 13.05 -14.23 6.89
N ALA A 84 12.77 -15.14 7.84
CA ALA A 84 13.67 -16.25 8.10
C ALA A 84 13.85 -17.17 6.86
N THR A 85 12.83 -17.24 6.00
CA THR A 85 12.80 -18.12 4.82
C THR A 85 13.17 -17.42 3.52
N GLY A 86 13.45 -16.11 3.54
CA GLY A 86 13.74 -15.34 2.33
C GLY A 86 13.34 -13.87 2.45
N LYS A 87 12.89 -13.29 1.36
CA LYS A 87 12.54 -11.86 1.29
C LYS A 87 11.30 -11.64 0.45
N VAL A 88 10.46 -10.69 0.85
CA VAL A 88 9.35 -10.21 0.04
C VAL A 88 9.57 -8.76 -0.35
N VAL A 89 9.37 -8.47 -1.63
CA VAL A 89 9.45 -7.15 -2.20
C VAL A 89 8.09 -6.81 -2.80
N MET A 90 7.50 -5.71 -2.34
CA MET A 90 6.27 -5.16 -2.89
C MET A 90 6.59 -3.84 -3.56
N GLU A 91 6.15 -3.69 -4.80
CA GLU A 91 6.36 -2.48 -5.60
C GLU A 91 5.01 -1.97 -6.10
N VAL A 92 4.77 -0.68 -5.90
CA VAL A 92 3.61 0.03 -6.44
C VAL A 92 4.14 1.16 -7.28
N PHE A 93 3.70 1.21 -8.54
CA PHE A 93 3.87 2.35 -9.41
C PHE A 93 2.49 2.81 -9.85
N PHE A 94 2.20 4.07 -9.59
CA PHE A 94 0.95 4.72 -9.93
C PHE A 94 1.26 6.05 -10.61
N GLU A 95 0.65 6.30 -11.75
CA GLU A 95 0.72 7.58 -12.46
C GLU A 95 -0.67 7.98 -12.93
N ARG A 96 -1.23 9.05 -12.35
CA ARG A 96 -2.60 9.49 -12.65
C ARG A 96 -2.79 9.80 -14.13
N ALA A 97 -1.80 10.43 -14.75
CA ALA A 97 -1.82 10.80 -16.17
C ALA A 97 -1.68 9.59 -17.12
N LYS A 98 -1.19 8.45 -16.62
CA LYS A 98 -0.95 7.22 -17.40
C LYS A 98 -1.49 6.00 -16.65
N PRO A 99 -2.82 5.89 -16.51
CA PRO A 99 -3.45 4.80 -15.76
C PRO A 99 -3.08 3.40 -16.26
N ALA A 100 -2.76 3.27 -17.55
CA ALA A 100 -2.37 2.00 -18.16
C ALA A 100 -0.97 1.52 -17.70
N ASP A 101 -0.13 2.41 -17.17
CA ASP A 101 1.22 2.10 -16.72
C ASP A 101 1.26 1.68 -15.24
N ASP A 102 0.13 1.80 -14.53
CA ASP A 102 0.02 1.41 -13.14
C ASP A 102 0.32 -0.08 -12.95
N ARG A 103 1.18 -0.37 -11.98
CA ARG A 103 1.57 -1.75 -11.66
C ARG A 103 1.74 -1.94 -10.16
N PHE A 104 1.21 -3.06 -9.69
CA PHE A 104 1.34 -3.52 -8.32
C PHE A 104 1.98 -4.90 -8.40
N VAL A 105 3.19 -5.05 -7.86
CA VAL A 105 4.01 -6.24 -8.01
C VAL A 105 4.41 -6.78 -6.65
N VAL A 106 4.22 -8.08 -6.41
CA VAL A 106 4.80 -8.80 -5.28
C VAL A 106 5.82 -9.77 -5.83
N THR A 107 7.05 -9.71 -5.33
CA THR A 107 8.07 -10.69 -5.62
C THR A 107 8.52 -11.35 -4.32
N VAL A 108 8.45 -12.68 -4.28
CA VAL A 108 8.93 -13.50 -3.17
C VAL A 108 10.25 -14.14 -3.60
N TYR A 109 11.26 -13.94 -2.78
CA TYR A 109 12.59 -14.53 -2.89
C TYR A 109 12.76 -15.57 -1.80
N ASP A 110 13.45 -16.67 -2.10
CA ASP A 110 13.91 -17.62 -1.08
C ASP A 110 15.15 -17.10 -0.32
N ALA A 111 15.62 -17.88 0.64
CA ALA A 111 16.82 -17.56 1.45
C ALA A 111 18.11 -17.46 0.62
N ALA A 112 18.16 -18.05 -0.58
CA ALA A 112 19.29 -17.92 -1.51
C ALA A 112 19.18 -16.68 -2.41
N GLY A 113 18.11 -15.88 -2.27
CA GLY A 113 17.85 -14.70 -3.08
C GLY A 113 17.27 -15.03 -4.47
N LYS A 114 16.80 -16.26 -4.70
CA LYS A 114 16.16 -16.65 -5.96
C LYS A 114 14.68 -16.30 -5.92
N VAL A 115 14.15 -15.75 -7.01
CA VAL A 115 12.71 -15.50 -7.17
C VAL A 115 11.96 -16.83 -7.22
N VAL A 116 11.04 -17.01 -6.29
CA VAL A 116 10.16 -18.20 -6.22
C VAL A 116 8.71 -17.89 -6.59
N ARG A 117 8.30 -16.62 -6.53
CA ARG A 117 6.97 -16.18 -6.98
C ARG A 117 7.00 -14.71 -7.40
N THR A 118 6.29 -14.38 -8.47
CA THR A 118 5.99 -12.99 -8.83
C THR A 118 4.51 -12.88 -9.18
N GLU A 119 3.80 -11.98 -8.51
CA GLU A 119 2.42 -11.61 -8.83
C GLU A 119 2.39 -10.17 -9.34
N LYS A 120 1.63 -9.93 -10.40
CA LYS A 120 1.45 -8.59 -10.99
C LYS A 120 -0.04 -8.31 -11.13
N TYR A 121 -0.43 -7.10 -10.74
CA TYR A 121 -1.79 -6.59 -10.82
C TYR A 121 -1.79 -5.23 -11.50
N ASN A 122 -2.82 -4.95 -12.28
CA ASN A 122 -3.06 -3.65 -12.89
C ASN A 122 -4.07 -2.81 -12.08
N ARG A 123 -4.31 -1.56 -12.50
CA ARG A 123 -5.28 -0.66 -11.85
C ARG A 123 -6.68 -1.28 -11.77
N ASP A 124 -7.22 -1.78 -12.88
CA ASP A 124 -8.61 -2.27 -12.95
C ASP A 124 -8.86 -3.43 -11.98
N GLU A 125 -7.89 -4.33 -11.83
CA GLU A 125 -7.97 -5.42 -10.88
C GLU A 125 -8.00 -4.91 -9.44
N VAL A 126 -7.12 -3.96 -9.10
CA VAL A 126 -7.08 -3.35 -7.77
C VAL A 126 -8.37 -2.59 -7.48
N THR A 127 -8.80 -1.71 -8.39
CA THR A 127 -10.04 -0.93 -8.23
C THR A 127 -11.26 -1.82 -8.05
N ARG A 128 -11.40 -2.88 -8.87
CA ARG A 128 -12.50 -3.84 -8.69
C ARG A 128 -12.48 -4.51 -7.32
N ALA A 129 -11.30 -4.90 -6.84
CA ALA A 129 -11.17 -5.49 -5.51
C ALA A 129 -11.47 -4.47 -4.38
N VAL A 130 -11.15 -3.18 -4.55
CA VAL A 130 -11.57 -2.09 -3.64
C VAL A 130 -13.09 -2.02 -3.59
N GLU A 131 -13.74 -1.94 -4.75
CA GLU A 131 -15.20 -1.81 -4.85
C GLU A 131 -15.93 -3.01 -4.23
N GLU A 132 -15.39 -4.22 -4.42
CA GLU A 132 -15.92 -5.45 -3.83
C GLU A 132 -15.78 -5.46 -2.29
N LEU A 133 -14.62 -5.04 -1.76
CA LEU A 133 -14.33 -5.08 -0.31
C LEU A 133 -14.92 -3.90 0.46
N HIS A 134 -15.16 -2.77 -0.21
CA HIS A 134 -15.68 -1.54 0.38
C HIS A 134 -16.87 -0.99 -0.43
N PRO A 135 -17.98 -1.74 -0.53
CA PRO A 135 -19.12 -1.32 -1.33
C PRO A 135 -19.76 -0.04 -0.77
N LYS A 136 -19.97 0.97 -1.63
CA LYS A 136 -20.65 2.21 -1.25
C LYS A 136 -22.16 1.98 -1.16
N GLY A 137 -22.66 1.64 0.03
CA GLY A 137 -24.09 1.60 0.34
C GLY A 137 -24.85 0.36 -0.12
N ASN A 138 -24.18 -0.60 -0.77
CA ASN A 138 -24.74 -1.92 -1.09
C ASN A 138 -24.15 -2.97 -0.14
N PRO A 139 -24.90 -4.03 0.21
CA PRO A 139 -24.34 -5.16 0.92
C PRO A 139 -23.21 -5.81 0.08
N PRO A 140 -22.16 -6.34 0.72
CA PRO A 140 -21.06 -6.98 0.01
C PRO A 140 -21.57 -8.11 -0.89
N PRO A 141 -20.97 -8.31 -2.08
CA PRO A 141 -21.22 -9.51 -2.89
C PRO A 141 -21.05 -10.80 -2.07
N ALA A 142 -21.83 -11.84 -2.40
CA ALA A 142 -21.75 -13.12 -1.70
C ALA A 142 -20.31 -13.68 -1.71
N GLY A 143 -19.77 -13.99 -0.53
CA GLY A 143 -18.41 -14.50 -0.37
C GLY A 143 -17.34 -13.46 -0.05
N VAL A 144 -17.66 -12.16 -0.11
CA VAL A 144 -16.75 -11.08 0.30
C VAL A 144 -16.51 -11.11 1.82
N GLU A 145 -17.51 -11.42 2.64
CA GLU A 145 -17.32 -11.54 4.09
C GLU A 145 -16.28 -12.61 4.46
N LYS A 146 -16.31 -13.76 3.77
CA LYS A 146 -15.28 -14.81 3.95
C LYS A 146 -13.89 -14.36 3.46
N ARG A 147 -13.82 -13.49 2.46
CA ARG A 147 -12.55 -12.88 2.00
C ARG A 147 -12.03 -11.88 3.03
N MET A 148 -12.87 -10.99 3.53
CA MET A 148 -12.51 -10.03 4.58
C MET A 148 -12.05 -10.74 5.86
N GLN A 149 -12.73 -11.82 6.27
CA GLN A 149 -12.28 -12.65 7.39
C GLN A 149 -10.88 -13.24 7.14
N ARG A 150 -10.63 -13.78 5.95
CA ARG A 150 -9.28 -14.27 5.58
C ARG A 150 -8.22 -13.16 5.58
N VAL A 151 -8.55 -11.97 5.08
CA VAL A 151 -7.64 -10.81 5.12
C VAL A 151 -7.36 -10.42 6.58
N GLN A 152 -8.36 -10.42 7.46
CA GLN A 152 -8.20 -10.15 8.89
C GLN A 152 -7.38 -11.23 9.62
N GLU A 153 -7.46 -12.48 9.19
CA GLU A 153 -6.62 -13.57 9.72
C GLU A 153 -5.14 -13.43 9.30
N ILE A 154 -4.89 -12.85 8.12
CA ILE A 154 -3.55 -12.61 7.57
C ILE A 154 -2.93 -11.35 8.16
N MET A 155 -3.74 -10.29 8.33
CA MET A 155 -3.30 -9.01 8.86
C MET A 155 -3.10 -9.11 10.38
N PRO A 156 -2.01 -8.55 10.94
CA PRO A 156 -1.87 -8.47 12.38
C PRO A 156 -3.05 -7.67 12.96
N LYS A 157 -3.71 -8.23 14.00
CA LYS A 157 -4.75 -7.49 14.73
C LYS A 157 -4.10 -6.28 15.38
N ASN A 158 -4.41 -5.08 14.88
CA ASN A 158 -4.11 -3.85 15.59
C ASN A 158 -5.13 -3.73 16.73
N GLU A 159 -4.84 -4.36 17.86
CA GLU A 159 -5.56 -4.05 19.09
C GLU A 159 -5.09 -2.67 19.55
N PRO A 160 -5.98 -1.66 19.61
CA PRO A 160 -5.62 -0.38 20.21
C PRO A 160 -5.30 -0.64 21.69
N LYS A 161 -4.07 -0.34 22.10
CA LYS A 161 -3.69 -0.23 23.52
C LYS A 161 -4.24 1.06 24.09
#